data_AF-A0A7J8FSA1-F1
#
_entry.id   AF-A0A7J8FSA1-F1
#
_cell.length_a   1.000
_cell.length_b   1.000
_cell.length_c   1.000
_cell.angle_alpha   90.00
_cell.angle_beta   90.00
_cell.angle_gamma   90.00
#
_symmetry.space_group_name_H-M   'P 1'
#
loop_
_entity.id
_entity.type
_entity.pdbx_description
1 polymer ?
#
loop_
_entity_poly.entity_id
_entity_poly.type
_entity_poly.pdbx_seq_one_letter_code
_entity_poly.pdbx_strand_id
1 'polypeptide(L)'
;MLMRYAPKLAHNIVAVALGVEGQAKATLARKLKTASSSIKDVIIWGNISGNSYVDLRKAKVYRYESAIWGPPDFSRPILSLVFDSEWINREFVATLQDLVSTGKHFGGMLAAHSIATTLKYWYHGSPPGEIVSLGVLSEGQFGIPEGIVFSMPVKFENGTWVVLTDLQDIEISEQIMTRITSDLIQEKLVALGDLISFQPYQSEVERTISPATSDDQENQNVSDEHKANTQFDPIQEEGKDVVKPDDSEGKPVEQLTDQNRPTTKA
;
A
#
# COMPACT_ATOMS: atom_id res chain seq x y z
N MET A 1 -10.21 -7.45 -20.85
CA MET A 1 -10.60 -7.48 -22.29
C MET A 1 -9.41 -7.52 -23.25
N LEU A 2 -8.50 -6.53 -23.24
CA LEU A 2 -7.40 -6.47 -24.22
C LEU A 2 -6.54 -7.75 -24.27
N MET A 3 -6.14 -8.29 -23.11
CA MET A 3 -5.35 -9.53 -23.03
C MET A 3 -6.06 -10.75 -23.63
N ARG A 4 -7.40 -10.80 -23.60
CA ARG A 4 -8.20 -11.90 -24.19
C ARG A 4 -8.16 -11.86 -25.72
N TYR A 5 -8.21 -10.66 -26.31
CA TYR A 5 -8.21 -10.48 -27.76
C TYR A 5 -6.80 -10.31 -28.36
N ALA A 6 -5.78 -10.06 -27.53
CA ALA A 6 -4.39 -9.94 -27.94
C ALA A 6 -3.45 -10.80 -27.06
N PRO A 7 -3.60 -12.15 -27.07
CA PRO A 7 -2.85 -13.03 -26.17
C PRO A 7 -1.33 -12.94 -26.35
N LYS A 8 -0.87 -12.70 -27.58
CA LYS A 8 0.57 -12.52 -27.88
C LYS A 8 1.19 -11.28 -27.24
N LEU A 9 0.36 -10.32 -26.81
CA LEU A 9 0.79 -9.07 -26.18
C LEU A 9 0.41 -9.01 -24.70
N ALA A 10 -0.19 -10.07 -24.14
CA ALA A 10 -0.79 -10.03 -22.80
C ALA A 10 0.20 -9.60 -21.72
N HIS A 11 1.45 -10.08 -21.78
CA HIS A 11 2.51 -9.70 -20.83
C HIS A 11 2.90 -8.21 -20.91
N ASN A 12 2.67 -7.55 -22.04
CA ASN A 12 3.00 -6.13 -22.24
C ASN A 12 1.83 -5.19 -21.95
N ILE A 13 0.68 -5.71 -21.52
CA ILE A 13 -0.49 -4.92 -21.15
C ILE A 13 -0.45 -4.74 -19.64
N VAL A 14 -0.41 -3.49 -19.17
CA VAL A 14 -0.38 -3.15 -17.75
C VAL A 14 -1.36 -2.02 -17.44
N ALA A 15 -1.75 -1.91 -16.17
CA ALA A 15 -2.48 -0.78 -15.64
C ALA A 15 -1.53 0.13 -14.83
N VAL A 16 -1.61 1.45 -15.07
CA VAL A 16 -0.64 2.42 -14.54
C VAL A 16 -1.06 2.87 -13.13
N ALA A 17 -0.56 2.17 -12.11
CA ALA A 17 -0.89 2.44 -10.70
C ALA A 17 -0.18 3.68 -10.11
N LEU A 18 0.83 4.21 -10.81
CA LEU A 18 1.67 5.30 -10.32
C LEU A 18 0.90 6.60 -10.02
N GLY A 19 -0.28 6.79 -10.61
CA GLY A 19 -1.16 7.92 -10.29
C GLY A 19 -1.69 7.86 -8.86
N VAL A 20 -2.20 6.69 -8.46
CA VAL A 20 -2.69 6.42 -7.09
C VAL A 20 -1.53 6.46 -6.10
N GLU A 21 -0.39 5.87 -6.47
CA GLU A 21 0.85 5.94 -5.68
C GLU A 21 1.30 7.39 -5.44
N GLY A 22 1.23 8.23 -6.48
CA GLY A 22 1.55 9.66 -6.40
C GLY A 22 0.62 10.43 -5.45
N GLN A 23 -0.68 10.12 -5.45
CA GLN A 23 -1.64 10.71 -4.52
C GLN A 23 -1.34 10.28 -3.07
N ALA A 24 -1.02 9.01 -2.83
CA ALA A 24 -0.59 8.50 -1.53
C ALA A 24 0.67 9.22 -1.03
N LYS A 25 1.71 9.29 -1.87
CA LYS A 25 2.96 10.03 -1.57
C LYS A 25 2.69 11.50 -1.27
N ALA A 26 1.83 12.16 -2.04
CA ALA A 26 1.48 13.57 -1.81
C ALA A 26 0.76 13.79 -0.47
N THR A 27 -0.15 12.89 -0.09
CA THR A 27 -0.86 12.99 1.20
C THR A 27 0.08 12.75 2.38
N LEU A 28 0.96 11.74 2.31
CA LEU A 28 1.99 11.52 3.32
C LEU A 28 2.96 12.71 3.43
N ALA A 29 3.39 13.24 2.29
CA ALA A 29 4.29 14.38 2.23
C ALA A 29 3.71 15.63 2.91
N ARG A 30 2.40 15.86 2.77
CA ARG A 30 1.69 16.95 3.48
C ARG A 30 1.69 16.73 5.00
N LYS A 31 1.40 15.51 5.48
CA LYS A 31 1.42 15.19 6.92
C LYS A 31 2.82 15.36 7.50
N LEU A 32 3.86 14.96 6.76
CA LEU A 32 5.26 15.04 7.16
C LEU A 32 5.93 16.39 6.83
N LYS A 33 5.24 17.31 6.14
CA LYS A 33 5.81 18.60 5.66
C LYS A 33 7.12 18.43 4.86
N THR A 34 7.17 17.43 3.99
CA THR A 34 8.33 17.13 3.13
C THR A 34 7.93 17.15 1.64
N ALA A 35 8.90 16.96 0.75
CA ALA A 35 8.64 16.78 -0.67
C ALA A 35 8.13 15.35 -0.94
N SER A 36 7.11 15.20 -1.80
CA SER A 36 6.61 13.87 -2.19
C SER A 36 7.64 13.02 -2.93
N SER A 37 8.57 13.65 -3.64
CA SER A 37 9.70 12.98 -4.30
C SER A 37 10.68 12.33 -3.31
N SER A 38 10.68 12.76 -2.05
CA SER A 38 11.49 12.17 -0.99
C SER A 38 10.87 10.89 -0.41
N ILE A 39 9.60 10.60 -0.70
CA ILE A 39 8.90 9.41 -0.22
C ILE A 39 8.96 8.32 -1.29
N LYS A 40 9.49 7.16 -0.91
CA LYS A 40 9.73 6.00 -1.77
C LYS A 40 9.02 4.76 -1.22
N ASP A 41 8.88 3.75 -2.07
CA ASP A 41 8.43 2.40 -1.72
C ASP A 41 7.04 2.33 -1.06
N VAL A 42 6.13 3.20 -1.49
CA VAL A 42 4.69 3.09 -1.19
C VAL A 42 4.11 2.07 -2.16
N ILE A 43 3.43 1.04 -1.64
CA ILE A 43 2.87 -0.04 -2.46
C ILE A 43 1.35 0.11 -2.53
N ILE A 44 0.81 0.07 -3.73
CA ILE A 44 -0.63 0.07 -4.01
C ILE A 44 -1.05 -1.35 -4.40
N TRP A 45 -1.88 -1.97 -3.57
CA TRP A 45 -2.47 -3.28 -3.83
C TRP A 45 -3.89 -3.15 -4.36
N GLY A 46 -4.28 -3.97 -5.33
CA GLY A 46 -5.69 -4.11 -5.74
C GLY A 46 -6.11 -3.28 -6.94
N ASN A 47 -7.37 -2.83 -6.91
CA ASN A 47 -8.02 -2.12 -8.01
C ASN A 47 -7.64 -0.63 -8.00
N ILE A 48 -6.90 -0.18 -9.02
CA ILE A 48 -6.43 1.22 -9.12
C ILE A 48 -7.54 2.23 -9.45
N SER A 49 -8.72 1.74 -9.83
CA SER A 49 -9.93 2.55 -10.07
C SER A 49 -11.00 2.40 -9.00
N GLY A 50 -10.75 1.62 -7.95
CA GLY A 50 -11.73 1.29 -6.93
C GLY A 50 -11.09 0.88 -5.62
N ASN A 51 -11.50 -0.29 -5.10
CA ASN A 51 -10.99 -0.82 -3.85
C ASN A 51 -9.51 -1.19 -3.94
N SER A 52 -8.67 -0.32 -3.39
CA SER A 52 -7.24 -0.52 -3.23
C SER A 52 -6.84 -0.53 -1.75
N TYR A 53 -5.62 -1.00 -1.50
CA TYR A 53 -4.98 -0.98 -0.19
C TYR A 53 -3.59 -0.35 -0.33
N VAL A 54 -3.34 0.71 0.45
CA VAL A 54 -2.05 1.40 0.46
C VAL A 54 -1.21 0.83 1.59
N ASP A 55 -0.11 0.18 1.23
CA ASP A 55 0.81 -0.45 2.16
C ASP A 55 2.03 0.44 2.37
N LEU A 56 2.24 0.82 3.63
CA LEU A 56 3.31 1.72 4.07
C LEU A 56 4.46 0.99 4.76
N ARG A 57 4.41 -0.35 4.87
CA ARG A 57 5.43 -1.15 5.58
C ARG A 57 6.82 -1.02 4.96
N LYS A 58 6.89 -0.87 3.64
CA LYS A 58 8.14 -0.60 2.92
C LYS A 58 8.39 0.88 2.65
N ALA A 59 7.41 1.73 2.90
CA ALA A 59 7.50 3.13 2.59
C ALA A 59 8.54 3.83 3.47
N LYS A 60 9.40 4.64 2.84
CA LYS A 60 10.49 5.36 3.49
C LYS A 60 10.58 6.78 2.99
N VAL A 61 11.07 7.68 3.83
CA VAL A 61 11.37 9.07 3.48
C VAL A 61 12.86 9.34 3.55
N TYR A 62 13.39 9.93 2.50
CA TYR A 62 14.76 10.42 2.41
C TYR A 62 14.83 11.91 2.77
N ARG A 63 16.00 12.37 3.22
CA ARG A 63 16.26 13.80 3.48
C ARG A 63 15.19 14.46 4.37
N TYR A 64 14.67 13.69 5.33
CA TYR A 64 13.66 14.19 6.25
C TYR A 64 14.32 15.10 7.30
N GLU A 65 13.87 16.34 7.38
CA GLU A 65 14.36 17.29 8.38
C GLU A 65 13.83 16.91 9.77
N SER A 66 14.71 16.31 10.57
CA SER A 66 14.43 15.93 11.96
C SER A 66 15.69 16.01 12.81
N ALA A 67 15.58 15.76 14.11
CA ALA A 67 16.73 15.69 15.01
C ALA A 67 17.76 14.62 14.60
N ILE A 68 17.34 13.63 13.80
CA ILE A 68 18.22 12.63 13.19
C ILE A 68 18.44 13.05 11.73
N TRP A 69 19.70 13.34 11.38
CA TRP A 69 20.12 13.66 10.02
C TRP A 69 21.17 12.66 9.55
N GLY A 70 21.21 12.40 8.24
CA GLY A 70 22.12 11.44 7.65
C GLY A 70 22.55 11.84 6.24
N PRO A 71 23.42 11.05 5.61
CA PRO A 71 23.84 11.26 4.22
C PRO A 71 22.65 11.20 3.23
N PRO A 72 22.82 11.59 1.96
CA PRO A 72 21.72 11.67 0.98
C PRO A 72 20.91 10.37 0.78
N ASP A 73 21.53 9.22 1.01
CA ASP A 73 20.97 7.86 0.94
C ASP A 73 20.35 7.40 2.28
N PHE A 74 20.47 8.18 3.34
CA PHE A 74 19.79 7.91 4.60
C PHE A 74 18.28 8.09 4.45
N SER A 75 17.54 7.08 4.89
CA SER A 75 16.09 7.08 4.89
C SER A 75 15.54 6.59 6.22
N ARG A 76 14.29 6.96 6.49
CA ARG A 76 13.55 6.52 7.68
C ARG A 76 12.22 5.90 7.27
N PRO A 77 11.77 4.81 7.92
CA PRO A 77 10.45 4.24 7.65
C PRO A 77 9.34 5.25 7.95
N ILE A 78 8.35 5.37 7.06
CA ILE A 78 7.23 6.31 7.22
C ILE A 78 6.44 6.02 8.50
N LEU A 79 6.20 4.73 8.79
CA LEU A 79 5.48 4.30 9.99
C LEU A 79 6.20 4.66 11.30
N SER A 80 7.52 4.88 11.27
CA SER A 80 8.29 5.37 12.44
C SER A 80 8.17 6.88 12.68
N LEU A 81 7.54 7.61 11.76
CA LEU A 81 7.43 9.08 11.78
C LEU A 81 6.00 9.55 12.00
N VAL A 82 5.03 8.80 11.49
CA VAL A 82 3.60 9.08 11.67
C VAL A 82 3.09 8.23 12.83
N PHE A 83 3.16 8.78 14.04
CA PHE A 83 2.70 8.11 15.27
C PHE A 83 1.17 8.12 15.45
N ASP A 84 0.48 8.85 14.58
CA ASP A 84 -0.96 9.05 14.61
C ASP A 84 -1.66 7.92 13.84
N SER A 85 -1.93 6.82 14.55
CA SER A 85 -2.56 5.63 13.96
C SER A 85 -3.99 5.89 13.52
N GLU A 86 -4.72 6.78 14.19
CA GLU A 86 -6.07 7.18 13.78
C GLU A 86 -6.02 7.88 12.41
N TRP A 87 -5.08 8.81 12.23
CA TRP A 87 -4.91 9.50 10.96
C TRP A 87 -4.56 8.53 9.82
N ILE A 88 -3.67 7.55 10.06
CA ILE A 88 -3.32 6.54 9.04
C ILE A 88 -4.54 5.69 8.66
N ASN A 89 -5.29 5.21 9.65
CA ASN A 89 -6.37 4.25 9.41
C ASN A 89 -7.68 4.91 8.92
N ARG A 90 -7.90 6.20 9.22
CA ARG A 90 -9.14 6.90 8.89
C ARG A 90 -8.93 8.04 7.90
N GLU A 91 -8.27 9.10 8.32
CA GLU A 91 -8.17 10.33 7.53
C GLU A 91 -7.39 10.13 6.23
N PHE A 92 -6.28 9.40 6.29
CA PHE A 92 -5.44 9.09 5.13
C PHE A 92 -6.21 8.26 4.10
N VAL A 93 -6.89 7.20 4.54
CA VAL A 93 -7.70 6.32 3.68
C VAL A 93 -8.85 7.12 3.05
N ALA A 94 -9.61 7.87 3.86
CA ALA A 94 -10.72 8.69 3.38
C ALA A 94 -10.26 9.76 2.36
N THR A 95 -9.14 10.42 2.63
CA THR A 95 -8.55 11.42 1.71
C THR A 95 -8.19 10.78 0.37
N LEU A 96 -7.64 9.56 0.38
CA LEU A 96 -7.29 8.88 -0.87
C LEU A 96 -8.51 8.44 -1.65
N GLN A 97 -9.54 7.93 -0.98
CA GLN A 97 -10.80 7.57 -1.63
C GLN A 97 -11.44 8.79 -2.30
N ASP A 98 -11.46 9.95 -1.63
CA ASP A 98 -11.97 11.20 -2.18
C ASP A 98 -11.16 11.67 -3.40
N LEU A 99 -9.83 11.56 -3.36
CA LEU A 99 -8.97 11.94 -4.49
C LEU A 99 -9.13 11.05 -5.71
N VAL A 100 -9.41 9.76 -5.50
CA VAL A 100 -9.67 8.79 -6.59
C VAL A 100 -11.08 9.00 -7.16
N SER A 101 -12.10 9.17 -6.30
CA SER A 101 -13.50 9.30 -6.71
C SER A 101 -13.81 10.62 -7.40
N THR A 102 -13.21 11.71 -6.90
CA THR A 102 -13.65 13.04 -7.30
C THR A 102 -13.08 13.39 -8.67
N GLY A 103 -11.90 12.90 -9.07
CA GLY A 103 -11.26 13.22 -10.36
C GLY A 103 -11.10 14.73 -10.66
N LYS A 104 -11.49 15.62 -9.73
CA LYS A 104 -11.87 17.02 -10.01
C LYS A 104 -10.67 17.94 -10.18
N HIS A 105 -9.47 17.52 -9.80
CA HIS A 105 -8.30 18.37 -9.90
C HIS A 105 -7.15 17.62 -10.54
N PHE A 106 -6.79 18.04 -11.76
CA PHE A 106 -5.58 17.65 -12.48
C PHE A 106 -5.46 16.19 -12.95
N GLY A 107 -6.56 15.44 -13.05
CA GLY A 107 -6.57 14.03 -13.50
C GLY A 107 -5.81 13.79 -14.80
N GLY A 108 -5.94 14.68 -15.79
CA GLY A 108 -5.20 14.56 -17.06
C GLY A 108 -3.68 14.74 -16.93
N MET A 109 -3.22 15.73 -16.14
CA MET A 109 -1.79 15.94 -15.92
C MET A 109 -1.17 14.82 -15.08
N LEU A 110 -1.88 14.37 -14.04
CA LEU A 110 -1.44 13.25 -13.22
C LEU A 110 -1.33 11.99 -14.07
N ALA A 111 -2.37 11.65 -14.85
CA ALA A 111 -2.35 10.50 -15.73
C ALA A 111 -1.21 10.58 -16.76
N ALA A 112 -1.02 11.73 -17.40
CA ALA A 112 0.08 11.93 -18.36
C ALA A 112 1.45 11.75 -17.71
N HIS A 113 1.65 12.32 -16.51
CA HIS A 113 2.88 12.17 -15.75
C HIS A 113 3.14 10.71 -15.34
N SER A 114 2.10 10.01 -14.87
CA SER A 114 2.18 8.60 -14.48
C SER A 114 2.54 7.72 -15.68
N ILE A 115 1.87 7.91 -16.82
CA ILE A 115 2.16 7.17 -18.07
C ILE A 115 3.60 7.46 -18.52
N ALA A 116 3.99 8.74 -18.61
CA ALA A 116 5.34 9.11 -19.04
C ALA A 116 6.43 8.53 -18.13
N THR A 117 6.19 8.51 -16.82
CA THR A 117 7.14 7.94 -15.85
C THR A 117 7.19 6.43 -15.94
N THR A 118 6.05 5.74 -16.08
CA THR A 118 6.02 4.30 -16.32
C THR A 118 6.77 3.93 -17.60
N LEU A 119 6.58 4.66 -18.70
CA LEU A 119 7.34 4.44 -19.94
C LEU A 119 8.84 4.71 -19.76
N LYS A 120 9.21 5.75 -18.99
CA LYS A 120 10.60 6.04 -18.66
C LYS A 120 11.24 4.89 -17.90
N TYR A 121 10.57 4.35 -16.87
CA TYR A 121 11.04 3.20 -16.10
C TYR A 121 11.10 1.95 -16.95
N TRP A 122 10.12 1.74 -17.83
CA TRP A 122 10.15 0.61 -18.76
C TRP A 122 11.40 0.62 -19.64
N TYR A 123 11.76 1.80 -20.17
CA TYR A 123 12.90 1.91 -21.08
C TYR A 123 14.26 1.95 -20.36
N HIS A 124 14.36 2.65 -19.23
CA HIS A 124 15.64 2.90 -18.55
C HIS A 124 15.85 2.06 -17.28
N GLY A 125 14.85 1.30 -16.85
CA GLY A 125 14.77 0.74 -15.50
C GLY A 125 14.21 1.74 -14.47
N SER A 126 13.63 1.19 -13.40
CA SER A 126 13.29 1.98 -12.21
C SER A 126 14.55 2.29 -11.42
N PRO A 127 14.55 3.32 -10.55
CA PRO A 127 15.72 3.60 -9.72
C PRO A 127 16.15 2.36 -8.91
N PRO A 128 17.47 2.11 -8.77
CA PRO A 128 17.95 0.91 -8.09
C PRO A 128 17.42 0.78 -6.67
N GLY A 129 16.83 -0.38 -6.35
CA GLY A 129 16.28 -0.67 -5.03
C GLY A 129 14.98 0.07 -4.68
N GLU A 130 14.36 0.79 -5.62
CA GLU A 130 13.02 1.36 -5.43
C GLU A 130 11.92 0.40 -5.91
N ILE A 131 10.84 0.37 -5.14
CA ILE A 131 9.61 -0.38 -5.44
C ILE A 131 8.64 0.55 -6.16
N VAL A 132 8.02 0.05 -7.21
CA VAL A 132 6.97 0.76 -7.97
C VAL A 132 5.71 -0.10 -7.99
N SER A 133 4.53 0.52 -7.90
CA SER A 133 3.27 -0.20 -8.06
C SER A 133 2.89 -0.30 -9.54
N LEU A 134 2.50 -1.49 -9.99
CA LEU A 134 2.04 -1.73 -11.37
C LEU A 134 0.91 -2.73 -11.40
N GLY A 135 -0.14 -2.43 -12.17
CA GLY A 135 -1.23 -3.37 -12.44
C GLY A 135 -0.82 -4.37 -13.50
N VAL A 136 -0.68 -5.63 -13.11
CA VAL A 136 -0.27 -6.72 -14.01
C VAL A 136 -1.27 -7.86 -13.92
N LEU A 137 -1.26 -8.77 -14.88
CA LEU A 137 -2.06 -9.99 -14.81
C LEU A 137 -1.52 -10.85 -13.66
N SER A 138 -2.37 -11.15 -12.68
CA SER A 138 -2.02 -12.06 -11.58
C SER A 138 -1.84 -13.49 -12.09
N GLU A 139 -0.75 -14.11 -11.67
CA GLU A 139 -0.36 -15.50 -11.87
C GLU A 139 -0.31 -16.26 -10.52
N GLY A 140 -1.02 -15.77 -9.49
CA GLY A 140 -1.07 -16.40 -8.17
C GLY A 140 -0.08 -15.83 -7.16
N GLN A 141 0.67 -14.78 -7.52
CA GLN A 141 1.64 -14.16 -6.62
C GLN A 141 0.94 -13.65 -5.35
N PHE A 142 1.59 -13.79 -4.18
CA PHE A 142 1.05 -13.37 -2.88
C PHE A 142 -0.32 -13.98 -2.52
N GLY A 143 -0.73 -15.09 -3.15
CA GLY A 143 -2.06 -15.68 -2.96
C GLY A 143 -3.19 -14.90 -3.67
N ILE A 144 -2.85 -13.96 -4.56
CA ILE A 144 -3.82 -13.21 -5.35
C ILE A 144 -4.47 -14.14 -6.37
N PRO A 145 -5.81 -14.13 -6.56
CA PRO A 145 -6.47 -14.94 -7.57
C PRO A 145 -5.87 -14.75 -8.97
N GLU A 146 -5.73 -15.84 -9.72
CA GLU A 146 -5.18 -15.79 -11.07
C GLU A 146 -6.15 -15.14 -12.08
N GLY A 147 -5.57 -14.50 -13.09
CA GLY A 147 -6.32 -14.02 -14.26
C GLY A 147 -7.14 -12.76 -14.02
N ILE A 148 -6.85 -11.99 -12.97
CA ILE A 148 -7.30 -10.60 -12.78
C ILE A 148 -6.12 -9.63 -12.96
N VAL A 149 -6.38 -8.42 -13.45
CA VAL A 149 -5.35 -7.37 -13.50
C VAL A 149 -5.34 -6.69 -12.13
N PHE A 150 -4.21 -6.77 -11.43
CA PHE A 150 -4.10 -6.40 -10.02
C PHE A 150 -2.82 -5.60 -9.80
N SER A 151 -2.91 -4.47 -9.08
CA SER A 151 -1.75 -3.67 -8.72
C SER A 151 -0.93 -4.34 -7.63
N MET A 152 0.37 -4.51 -7.86
CA MET A 152 1.29 -5.17 -6.92
C MET A 152 2.71 -4.58 -7.06
N PRO A 153 3.66 -4.84 -6.13
CA PRO A 153 4.98 -4.26 -6.19
C PRO A 153 5.84 -4.89 -7.29
N VAL A 154 6.44 -4.05 -8.12
CA VAL A 154 7.34 -4.43 -9.19
C VAL A 154 8.62 -3.58 -9.15
N LYS A 155 9.63 -4.04 -9.87
CA LYS A 155 10.74 -3.23 -10.36
C LYS A 155 10.77 -3.27 -11.88
N PHE A 156 11.27 -2.21 -12.51
CA PHE A 156 11.57 -2.21 -13.93
C PHE A 156 13.07 -2.44 -14.13
N GLU A 157 13.43 -3.41 -14.96
CA GLU A 157 14.81 -3.72 -15.30
C GLU A 157 14.89 -4.29 -16.72
N ASN A 158 15.97 -3.97 -17.45
CA ASN A 158 16.28 -4.55 -18.77
C ASN A 158 15.12 -4.48 -19.80
N GLY A 159 14.36 -3.39 -19.83
CA GLY A 159 13.25 -3.25 -20.79
C GLY A 159 11.98 -4.00 -20.40
N THR A 160 11.92 -4.57 -19.19
CA THR A 160 10.76 -5.30 -18.67
C THR A 160 10.46 -4.91 -17.22
N TRP A 161 9.42 -5.50 -16.65
CA TRP A 161 9.08 -5.41 -15.23
C TRP A 161 9.11 -6.81 -14.59
N VAL A 162 9.39 -6.85 -13.29
CA VAL A 162 9.42 -8.08 -12.50
C VAL A 162 8.68 -7.83 -11.19
N VAL A 163 7.77 -8.74 -10.83
CA VAL A 163 7.07 -8.71 -9.53
C VAL A 163 8.05 -9.04 -8.41
N LEU A 164 8.07 -8.22 -7.36
CA LEU A 164 8.95 -8.38 -6.21
C LEU A 164 8.34 -9.31 -5.16
N THR A 165 8.34 -10.62 -5.42
CA THR A 165 7.71 -11.63 -4.54
C THR A 165 8.51 -11.96 -3.28
N ASP A 166 9.76 -11.52 -3.18
CA ASP A 166 10.70 -11.79 -2.09
C ASP A 166 10.69 -10.72 -0.98
N LEU A 167 9.71 -9.83 -0.98
CA LEU A 167 9.57 -8.78 0.02
C LEU A 167 9.20 -9.37 1.39
N GLN A 168 10.12 -9.25 2.34
CA GLN A 168 9.91 -9.62 3.75
C GLN A 168 8.77 -8.79 4.37
N ASP A 169 8.11 -9.28 5.42
CA ASP A 169 7.10 -8.54 6.18
C ASP A 169 5.92 -7.98 5.34
N ILE A 170 5.63 -8.61 4.21
CA ILE A 170 4.46 -8.31 3.39
C ILE A 170 3.49 -9.47 3.51
N GLU A 171 2.48 -9.28 4.35
CA GLU A 171 1.34 -10.18 4.48
C GLU A 171 0.06 -9.36 4.40
N ILE A 172 -0.88 -9.79 3.56
CA ILE A 172 -2.18 -9.14 3.42
C ILE A 172 -3.19 -10.09 4.02
N SER A 173 -3.95 -9.62 5.02
CA SER A 173 -4.96 -10.46 5.65
C SER A 173 -5.99 -10.94 4.63
N GLU A 174 -6.53 -12.13 4.84
CA GLU A 174 -7.53 -12.73 3.95
C GLU A 174 -8.75 -11.81 3.74
N GLN A 175 -9.16 -11.09 4.79
CA GLN A 175 -10.24 -10.11 4.73
C GLN A 175 -9.91 -8.94 3.79
N ILE A 176 -8.71 -8.36 3.91
CA ILE A 176 -8.27 -7.28 3.01
C ILE A 176 -8.14 -7.81 1.58
N MET A 177 -7.55 -9.00 1.40
CA MET A 177 -7.38 -9.62 0.09
C MET A 177 -8.73 -9.86 -0.59
N THR A 178 -9.71 -10.40 0.13
CA THR A 178 -11.07 -10.60 -0.37
C THR A 178 -11.71 -9.29 -0.80
N ARG A 179 -11.60 -8.24 0.03
CA ARG A 179 -12.13 -6.91 -0.28
C ARG A 179 -11.53 -6.33 -1.57
N ILE A 180 -10.20 -6.35 -1.71
CA ILE A 180 -9.51 -5.71 -2.85
C ILE A 180 -9.53 -6.54 -4.14
N THR A 181 -9.88 -7.83 -4.07
CA THR A 181 -10.02 -8.71 -5.24
C THR A 181 -11.45 -8.86 -5.73
N SER A 182 -12.44 -8.76 -4.83
CA SER A 182 -13.87 -8.95 -5.14
C SER A 182 -14.33 -8.10 -6.34
N ASP A 183 -14.02 -6.80 -6.33
CA ASP A 183 -14.44 -5.90 -7.41
C ASP A 183 -13.80 -6.29 -8.75
N LEU A 184 -12.51 -6.62 -8.76
CA LEU A 184 -11.80 -7.01 -9.98
C LEU A 184 -12.35 -8.30 -10.58
N ILE A 185 -12.73 -9.26 -9.72
CA ILE A 185 -13.34 -10.52 -10.15
C ILE A 185 -14.70 -10.23 -10.77
N GLN A 186 -15.54 -9.41 -10.13
CA GLN A 186 -16.84 -9.04 -10.68
C GLN A 186 -16.73 -8.23 -11.96
N GLU A 187 -15.86 -7.22 -12.02
CA GLU A 187 -15.60 -6.43 -13.23
C GLU A 187 -15.20 -7.32 -14.40
N LYS A 188 -14.34 -8.33 -14.15
CA LYS A 188 -13.99 -9.34 -15.14
C LYS A 188 -15.21 -10.12 -15.61
N LEU A 189 -16.03 -10.66 -14.70
CA LEU A 189 -17.22 -11.45 -15.06
C LEU A 189 -18.23 -10.62 -15.87
N VAL A 190 -18.48 -9.38 -15.47
CA VAL A 190 -19.35 -8.45 -16.21
C VAL A 190 -18.78 -8.16 -17.59
N ALA A 191 -17.49 -7.86 -17.70
CA ALA A 191 -16.84 -7.57 -18.97
C ALA A 191 -16.84 -8.78 -19.92
N LEU A 192 -16.90 -10.01 -19.40
CA LEU A 192 -16.99 -11.24 -20.19
C LEU A 192 -18.44 -11.66 -20.50
N GLY A 193 -19.43 -11.00 -19.92
CA GLY A 193 -20.85 -11.33 -20.08
C GLY A 193 -21.33 -12.48 -19.20
N ASP A 194 -20.50 -12.95 -18.26
CA ASP A 194 -20.84 -14.00 -17.30
C ASP A 194 -21.74 -13.47 -16.17
N LEU A 195 -21.74 -12.14 -15.96
CA LEU A 195 -22.60 -11.44 -15.01
C LEU A 195 -23.25 -10.22 -15.68
N ILE A 196 -24.51 -9.95 -15.34
CA ILE A 196 -25.29 -8.87 -15.97
C ILE A 196 -24.92 -7.48 -15.40
N SER A 197 -24.69 -7.39 -14.09
CA SER A 197 -24.43 -6.13 -13.41
C SER A 197 -23.30 -6.26 -12.39
N PHE A 198 -22.52 -5.20 -12.25
CA PHE A 198 -21.49 -5.08 -11.22
C PHE A 198 -22.12 -4.70 -9.88
N GLN A 199 -21.69 -5.37 -8.81
CA GLN A 199 -22.09 -5.11 -7.43
C GLN A 199 -20.84 -4.84 -6.59
N PRO A 200 -20.53 -3.56 -6.27
CA PRO A 200 -19.35 -3.23 -5.48
C PRO A 200 -19.32 -4.03 -4.18
N TYR A 201 -18.13 -4.43 -3.74
CA TYR A 201 -17.96 -5.07 -2.45
C TYR A 201 -18.52 -4.19 -1.32
N GLN A 202 -19.34 -4.79 -0.46
CA GLN A 202 -19.85 -4.18 0.77
C GLN A 202 -19.32 -4.97 1.97
N SER A 203 -18.77 -4.26 2.95
CA SER A 203 -18.28 -4.89 4.19
C SER A 203 -19.44 -5.49 5.00
N GLU A 204 -19.18 -6.50 5.83
CA GLU A 204 -20.20 -7.12 6.70
C GLU A 204 -20.83 -6.13 7.69
N VAL A 205 -20.08 -5.09 8.07
CA VAL A 205 -20.55 -4.01 8.94
C VAL A 205 -21.59 -3.14 8.22
N GLU A 206 -21.39 -2.84 6.94
CA GLU A 206 -22.36 -2.08 6.12
C GLU A 206 -23.64 -2.87 5.81
N ARG A 207 -23.54 -4.19 5.60
CA ARG A 207 -24.71 -5.07 5.42
C ARG A 207 -25.61 -5.11 6.67
N THR A 208 -25.07 -4.87 7.85
CA THR A 208 -25.83 -4.89 9.11
C THR A 208 -26.56 -3.55 9.37
N ILE A 209 -26.04 -2.44 8.82
CA ILE A 209 -26.60 -1.09 9.00
C ILE A 209 -27.72 -0.79 7.96
N SER A 210 -27.84 -1.61 6.92
CA SER A 210 -28.89 -1.49 5.90
C SER A 210 -29.87 -2.69 5.99
N PRO A 211 -30.92 -2.65 6.84
CA PRO A 211 -31.96 -3.66 6.78
C PRO A 211 -32.90 -3.40 5.59
N ALA A 212 -33.37 -4.51 5.02
CA ALA A 212 -34.24 -4.65 3.86
C ALA A 212 -35.35 -3.59 3.71
N THR A 213 -35.42 -2.96 2.53
CA THR A 213 -36.67 -2.35 2.03
C THR A 213 -37.43 -3.41 1.24
N SER A 214 -38.48 -3.97 1.85
CA SER A 214 -39.59 -4.60 1.15
C SER A 214 -40.61 -3.52 0.74
N ASP A 215 -41.19 -3.72 -0.44
CA ASP A 215 -42.19 -2.93 -1.16
C ASP A 215 -43.18 -2.10 -0.32
N ASP A 216 -43.36 -0.82 -0.67
CA ASP A 216 -44.67 -0.22 -1.00
C ASP A 216 -44.51 1.22 -1.55
N GLN A 217 -45.48 1.63 -2.38
CA GLN A 217 -45.44 2.79 -3.27
C GLN A 217 -45.64 4.18 -2.60
N GLU A 218 -45.13 5.19 -3.31
CA GLU A 218 -45.71 6.53 -3.59
C GLU A 218 -45.03 7.82 -3.03
N ASN A 219 -44.53 8.61 -4.00
CA ASN A 219 -44.47 10.08 -4.12
C ASN A 219 -43.38 10.98 -3.46
N GLN A 220 -42.71 11.70 -4.38
CA GLN A 220 -42.21 13.09 -4.39
C GLN A 220 -40.81 13.48 -3.83
N ASN A 221 -39.94 13.81 -4.81
CA ASN A 221 -38.96 14.91 -4.92
C ASN A 221 -37.93 15.23 -3.81
N VAL A 222 -36.68 14.87 -4.15
CA VAL A 222 -35.41 15.63 -4.13
C VAL A 222 -35.09 16.52 -2.92
N SER A 223 -34.09 16.11 -2.14
CA SER A 223 -32.88 16.94 -1.90
C SER A 223 -31.71 16.05 -1.51
N ASP A 224 -30.61 16.21 -2.24
CA ASP A 224 -29.34 15.51 -2.11
C ASP A 224 -28.61 15.90 -0.83
N GLU A 225 -28.30 14.93 0.04
CA GLU A 225 -27.07 14.90 0.83
C GLU A 225 -26.65 13.43 1.06
N HIS A 226 -25.73 12.91 0.23
CA HIS A 226 -25.05 11.65 0.53
C HIS A 226 -23.80 11.94 1.36
N LYS A 227 -23.92 11.82 2.68
CA LYS A 227 -22.77 11.56 3.57
C LYS A 227 -22.63 10.05 3.71
N ALA A 228 -21.73 9.46 2.93
CA ALA A 228 -21.28 8.10 3.18
C ALA A 228 -20.32 8.12 4.38
N ASN A 229 -20.77 7.59 5.50
CA ASN A 229 -20.01 7.47 6.74
C ASN A 229 -19.56 6.01 6.85
N THR A 230 -18.33 5.70 6.44
CA THR A 230 -17.76 4.34 6.56
C THR A 230 -16.58 4.37 7.51
N GLN A 231 -16.71 3.64 8.61
CA GLN A 231 -15.72 3.50 9.68
C GLN A 231 -14.88 2.24 9.42
N PHE A 232 -13.55 2.38 9.36
CA PHE A 232 -12.62 1.30 9.06
C PHE A 232 -11.84 0.81 10.29
N ASP A 233 -11.59 -0.50 10.32
CA ASP A 233 -10.86 -1.20 11.37
C ASP A 233 -9.35 -0.91 11.35
N PRO A 234 -8.71 -0.75 12.53
CA PRO A 234 -7.28 -0.50 12.62
C PRO A 234 -6.44 -1.76 12.38
N ILE A 235 -5.22 -1.54 11.89
CA ILE A 235 -4.13 -2.52 11.85
C ILE A 235 -3.91 -3.07 13.28
N GLN A 236 -4.25 -4.33 13.52
CA GLN A 236 -3.85 -5.03 14.75
C GLN A 236 -2.39 -5.47 14.59
N GLU A 237 -1.48 -4.86 15.35
CA GLU A 237 -0.18 -5.46 15.64
C GLU A 237 -0.40 -6.59 16.66
N GLU A 238 -0.19 -7.84 16.25
CA GLU A 238 -0.08 -8.94 17.21
C GLU A 238 1.19 -8.73 18.07
N GLY A 239 0.99 -8.82 19.38
CA GLY A 239 1.97 -8.47 20.40
C GLY A 239 3.24 -9.32 20.34
N LYS A 240 4.39 -8.67 20.50
CA LYS A 240 5.62 -9.33 20.95
C LYS A 240 5.51 -9.63 22.43
N ASP A 241 5.60 -10.92 22.76
CA ASP A 241 5.80 -11.42 24.11
C ASP A 241 6.97 -10.71 24.79
N VAL A 242 6.65 -10.05 25.91
CA VAL A 242 7.62 -9.53 26.87
C VAL A 242 8.16 -10.72 27.65
N VAL A 243 9.40 -11.13 27.32
CA VAL A 243 10.19 -12.00 28.18
C VAL A 243 10.49 -11.23 29.48
N LYS A 244 9.93 -11.71 30.59
CA LYS A 244 10.24 -11.20 31.94
C LYS A 244 11.71 -11.48 32.29
N PRO A 245 12.41 -10.58 32.98
CA PRO A 245 13.70 -10.90 33.59
C PRO A 245 13.47 -11.78 34.82
N ASP A 246 14.28 -12.82 34.95
CA ASP A 246 14.30 -13.74 36.08
C ASP A 246 15.09 -13.10 37.24
N ASP A 247 14.41 -12.87 38.36
CA ASP A 247 15.00 -12.40 39.61
C ASP A 247 15.64 -13.57 40.35
N SER A 248 16.98 -13.59 40.44
CA SER A 248 17.67 -14.32 41.50
C SER A 248 18.80 -13.47 42.09
N GLU A 249 18.49 -12.83 43.22
CA GLU A 249 19.49 -12.25 44.13
C GLU A 249 20.25 -13.37 44.87
N GLY A 250 21.58 -13.24 44.97
CA GLY A 250 22.40 -14.32 45.55
C GLY A 250 23.86 -14.06 45.96
N LYS A 251 24.24 -12.81 46.25
CA LYS A 251 25.40 -12.38 47.10
C LYS A 251 26.87 -12.55 46.64
N PRO A 252 27.80 -11.73 47.20
CA PRO A 252 29.03 -11.26 46.53
C PRO A 252 30.32 -11.88 47.10
N VAL A 253 31.40 -11.95 46.30
CA VAL A 253 32.77 -12.19 46.80
C VAL A 253 33.83 -11.40 46.00
N GLU A 254 34.44 -10.47 46.73
CA GLU A 254 35.82 -9.95 46.73
C GLU A 254 36.62 -9.62 45.44
N GLN A 255 37.08 -8.37 45.45
CA GLN A 255 38.22 -7.83 44.70
C GLN A 255 39.52 -8.54 45.10
N LEU A 256 40.28 -9.03 44.12
CA LEU A 256 41.69 -9.37 44.30
C LEU A 256 42.54 -8.73 43.18
N THR A 257 43.41 -7.87 43.68
CA THR A 257 44.50 -7.08 43.11
C THR A 257 45.26 -7.64 41.91
N ASP A 258 45.47 -6.71 40.98
CA ASP A 258 46.46 -6.65 39.90
C ASP A 258 47.91 -6.79 40.41
N GLN A 259 48.61 -7.88 40.05
CA GLN A 259 50.08 -7.97 40.03
C GLN A 259 50.51 -9.08 39.05
N ASN A 260 51.03 -8.71 37.88
CA ASN A 260 52.34 -9.19 37.40
C ASN A 260 52.67 -8.70 35.97
N ARG A 261 53.50 -7.66 35.91
CA ARG A 261 54.35 -7.32 34.75
C ARG A 261 55.75 -7.88 35.04
N PRO A 262 56.37 -8.66 34.14
CA PRO A 262 57.81 -8.87 34.18
C PRO A 262 58.51 -7.88 33.23
N THR A 263 59.33 -6.99 33.80
CA THR A 263 60.44 -6.34 33.09
C THR A 263 61.69 -7.21 33.21
N THR A 264 62.46 -7.38 32.12
CA THR A 264 63.90 -7.05 32.04
C THR A 264 64.51 -7.46 30.69
N LYS A 265 65.13 -6.48 30.01
CA LYS A 265 66.43 -6.45 29.28
C LYS A 265 66.33 -5.25 28.31
N ALA A 266 67.20 -4.23 28.33
CA ALA A 266 68.61 -4.12 28.71
C ALA A 266 68.91 -2.90 29.58
#